data_AF-A0A9D4EIK2-F1
#
_entry.id   AF-A0A9D4EIK2-F1
#
_cell.length_a   1.000
_cell.length_b   1.000
_cell.length_c   1.000
_cell.angle_alpha   90.00
_cell.angle_beta   90.00
_cell.angle_gamma   90.00
#
_symmetry.space_group_name_H-M   'P 1'
#
loop_
_entity.id
_entity.type
_entity.pdbx_description
1 polymer ?
#
loop_
_entity_poly.entity_id
_entity_poly.type
_entity_poly.pdbx_seq_one_letter_code
_entity_poly.pdbx_strand_id
1 'polypeptide(L)'
;MITVPATENQETEYIYETPTSLSYHHASITIKTDQATGLRIDGASFDRSDELRTTLNNIQFSIIRLTVTAGKHHIYHIDPDVSFSVIVYGFDTAESYGFPLGLSTNDGP
;
A
#
# COMPACT_ATOMS: atom_id res chain seq x y z
N MET A 1 -15.44 0.72 8.29
CA MET A 1 -15.18 2.04 7.69
C MET A 1 -13.69 2.26 7.75
N ILE A 2 -13.02 2.38 6.60
CA ILE A 2 -11.58 2.64 6.53
C ILE A 2 -11.42 4.10 6.15
N THR A 3 -10.71 4.87 6.99
CA THR A 3 -10.36 6.26 6.69
C THR A 3 -9.13 6.29 5.80
N VAL A 4 -9.20 6.98 4.67
CA VAL A 4 -8.01 7.20 3.84
C VAL A 4 -7.08 8.17 4.61
N PRO A 5 -5.80 7.83 4.80
CA PRO A 5 -4.86 8.66 5.55
C PRO A 5 -4.60 9.96 4.79
N ALA A 6 -4.34 11.05 5.54
CA ALA A 6 -3.96 12.34 4.97
C ALA A 6 -2.64 12.23 4.19
N THR A 7 -2.37 13.15 3.26
CA THR A 7 -1.13 13.16 2.46
C THR A 7 0.16 13.27 3.29
N GLU A 8 0.09 13.81 4.51
CA GLU A 8 1.22 13.87 5.47
C GLU A 8 1.63 12.50 6.03
N ASN A 9 0.79 11.48 5.86
CA ASN A 9 1.05 10.10 6.28
C ASN A 9 1.65 9.26 5.14
N GLN A 10 2.00 9.89 4.02
CA GLN A 10 2.71 9.25 2.93
C GLN A 10 4.19 9.16 3.27
N GLU A 11 4.64 7.94 3.49
CA GLU A 11 6.04 7.61 3.74
C GLU A 11 6.64 7.05 2.46
N THR A 12 7.96 6.99 2.43
CA THR A 12 8.74 6.36 1.34
C THR A 12 8.92 4.86 1.56
N GLU A 13 8.57 4.37 2.75
CA GLU A 13 8.77 3.01 3.22
C GLU A 13 7.68 2.60 4.23
N TYR A 14 7.22 1.36 4.12
CA TYR A 14 6.28 0.75 5.05
C TYR A 14 6.67 -0.69 5.37
N ILE A 15 6.67 -1.02 6.67
CA ILE A 15 6.78 -2.38 7.17
C ILE A 15 5.46 -2.73 7.86
N TYR A 16 4.85 -3.85 7.48
CA TYR A 16 3.58 -4.30 8.05
C TYR A 16 3.50 -5.82 8.13
N GLU A 17 2.53 -6.31 8.90
CA GLU A 17 2.25 -7.73 9.03
C GLU A 17 0.80 -8.04 8.65
N THR A 18 0.61 -9.17 7.96
CA THR A 18 -0.70 -9.73 7.63
C THR A 18 -1.00 -10.92 8.56
N PRO A 19 -2.25 -11.10 9.02
CA PRO A 19 -2.60 -12.19 9.92
C PRO A 19 -2.36 -13.56 9.29
N THR A 20 -1.79 -14.51 10.03
CA THR A 20 -1.61 -15.89 9.55
C THR A 20 -2.87 -16.75 9.61
N SER A 21 -3.95 -16.23 10.20
CA SER A 21 -5.22 -16.93 10.37
C SER A 21 -6.21 -16.76 9.22
N LEU A 22 -5.90 -15.91 8.23
CA LEU A 22 -6.75 -15.65 7.07
C LEU A 22 -6.05 -16.08 5.78
N SER A 23 -6.84 -16.42 4.76
CA SER A 23 -6.32 -17.00 3.52
C SER A 23 -6.02 -16.00 2.41
N TYR A 24 -6.69 -14.85 2.38
CA TYR A 24 -6.57 -13.87 1.30
C TYR A 24 -6.06 -12.54 1.82
N HIS A 25 -4.91 -12.09 1.28
CA HIS A 25 -4.29 -10.82 1.65
C HIS A 25 -3.93 -10.01 0.42
N HIS A 26 -4.17 -8.72 0.51
CA HIS A 26 -3.92 -7.78 -0.55
C HIS A 26 -3.35 -6.46 -0.03
N ALA A 27 -2.57 -5.81 -0.88
CA ALA A 27 -2.13 -4.44 -0.70
C ALA A 27 -2.57 -3.62 -1.92
N SER A 28 -3.15 -2.46 -1.69
CA SER A 28 -3.46 -1.46 -2.72
C SER A 28 -2.57 -0.25 -2.50
N ILE A 29 -1.75 0.06 -3.50
CA ILE A 29 -0.76 1.13 -3.45
C ILE A 29 -1.18 2.23 -4.42
N THR A 30 -1.21 3.47 -3.95
CA THR A 30 -1.50 4.65 -4.77
C THR A 30 -0.25 5.52 -4.86
N ILE A 31 0.22 5.77 -6.08
CA ILE A 31 1.44 6.54 -6.38
C ILE A 31 1.25 7.33 -7.67
N LYS A 32 2.00 8.41 -7.90
CA LYS A 32 1.99 9.08 -9.22
C LYS A 32 2.51 8.12 -10.29
N THR A 33 1.86 8.11 -11.46
CA THR A 33 2.13 7.10 -12.49
C THR A 33 3.56 7.16 -13.04
N ASP A 34 4.13 8.36 -13.16
CA ASP A 34 5.50 8.58 -13.58
C ASP A 34 6.55 8.12 -12.54
N GLN A 35 6.14 8.05 -11.28
CA GLN A 35 6.98 7.60 -10.15
C GLN A 35 6.83 6.09 -9.86
N ALA A 36 5.86 5.39 -10.43
CA ALA A 36 5.56 4.01 -10.05
C ALA A 36 6.70 2.99 -10.31
N THR A 37 7.67 3.28 -11.18
CA THR A 37 8.70 2.31 -11.61
C THR A 37 9.69 1.94 -10.49
N GLY A 38 9.92 2.83 -9.52
CA GLY A 38 10.88 2.62 -8.45
C GLY A 38 10.32 1.87 -7.23
N LEU A 39 9.03 1.54 -7.23
CA LEU A 39 8.40 0.81 -6.13
C LEU A 39 8.92 -0.64 -6.02
N ARG A 40 9.12 -1.11 -4.79
CA ARG A 40 9.58 -2.45 -4.45
C ARG A 40 8.69 -3.05 -3.38
N ILE A 41 8.42 -4.35 -3.52
CA ILE A 41 7.65 -5.15 -2.58
C ILE A 41 8.47 -6.38 -2.26
N ASP A 42 8.86 -6.51 -1.00
CA ASP A 42 9.77 -7.55 -0.52
C ASP A 42 11.05 -7.65 -1.36
N GLY A 43 11.54 -6.48 -1.82
CA GLY A 43 12.72 -6.33 -2.67
C GLY A 43 12.50 -6.54 -4.18
N ALA A 44 11.32 -7.00 -4.61
CA ALA A 44 11.00 -7.24 -6.02
C ALA A 44 10.24 -6.06 -6.65
N SER A 45 10.38 -5.88 -7.97
CA SER A 45 9.46 -5.05 -8.76
C SER A 45 8.10 -5.75 -8.87
N PHE A 46 7.05 -4.98 -9.11
CA PHE A 46 5.69 -5.51 -9.35
C PHE A 46 5.38 -5.63 -10.84
N ASP A 47 4.43 -6.51 -11.15
CA ASP A 47 3.81 -6.55 -12.47
C ASP A 47 2.74 -5.44 -12.59
N ARG A 48 2.73 -4.76 -13.72
CA ARG A 48 1.79 -3.69 -14.04
C ARG A 48 0.49 -4.19 -14.68
N SER A 49 0.33 -5.50 -14.88
CA SER A 49 -0.87 -6.09 -15.45
C SER A 49 -2.16 -5.73 -14.70
N ASP A 50 -2.07 -5.59 -13.36
CA ASP A 50 -3.19 -5.20 -12.48
C ASP A 50 -3.19 -3.70 -12.11
N GLU A 51 -2.45 -2.86 -12.84
CA GLU A 51 -2.38 -1.42 -12.62
C GLU A 51 -3.65 -0.72 -13.13
N LEU A 52 -4.38 -0.03 -12.25
CA LEU A 52 -5.44 0.88 -12.62
C LEU A 52 -4.92 2.32 -12.64
N ARG A 53 -5.27 3.10 -13.67
CA ARG A 53 -4.89 4.51 -13.76
C ARG A 53 -6.09 5.41 -13.55
N THR A 54 -5.88 6.48 -12.79
CA THR A 54 -6.87 7.54 -12.59
C THR A 54 -6.21 8.91 -12.66
N THR A 55 -7.00 9.94 -12.92
CA THR A 55 -6.52 11.33 -12.97
C THR A 55 -7.28 12.16 -11.97
N LEU A 56 -6.55 12.88 -11.11
CA LEU A 56 -7.10 13.86 -10.17
C LEU A 56 -6.34 15.18 -10.35
N ASN A 57 -7.06 16.27 -10.63
CA ASN A 57 -6.47 17.60 -10.83
C ASN A 57 -5.32 17.62 -11.84
N ASN A 58 -5.48 16.93 -12.97
CA ASN A 58 -4.48 16.76 -14.04
C ASN A 58 -3.21 16.00 -13.63
N ILE A 59 -3.20 15.37 -12.45
CA ILE A 59 -2.12 14.47 -12.00
C ILE A 59 -2.60 13.03 -12.21
N GLN A 60 -1.78 12.22 -12.89
CA GLN A 60 -2.07 10.80 -13.10
C GLN A 60 -1.55 9.96 -11.94
N PHE A 61 -2.41 9.11 -11.41
CA PHE A 61 -2.10 8.17 -10.35
C PHE A 61 -2.28 6.73 -10.83
N SER A 62 -1.37 5.88 -10.39
CA SER A 62 -1.44 4.43 -10.52
C SER A 62 -1.94 3.85 -9.21
N ILE A 63 -2.94 2.99 -9.29
CA ILE A 63 -3.45 2.17 -8.21
C ILE A 63 -3.02 0.74 -8.52
N ILE A 64 -2.08 0.22 -7.74
CA ILE A 64 -1.47 -1.09 -7.93
C ILE A 64 -2.06 -2.01 -6.88
N ARG A 65 -2.73 -3.09 -7.31
CA ARG A 65 -3.24 -4.13 -6.41
C ARG A 65 -2.32 -5.33 -6.44
N LEU A 66 -1.92 -5.78 -5.26
CA LEU A 66 -1.03 -6.91 -5.09
C LEU A 66 -1.72 -7.96 -4.23
N THR A 67 -1.53 -9.23 -4.58
CA THR A 67 -1.79 -10.34 -3.65
C THR A 67 -0.51 -10.61 -2.89
N VAL A 68 -0.58 -10.67 -1.57
CA VAL A 68 0.57 -10.91 -0.70
C VAL A 68 0.34 -12.16 0.15
N THR A 69 1.42 -12.73 0.68
CA THR A 69 1.31 -13.88 1.58
C THR A 69 0.89 -13.45 2.99
N ALA A 70 0.64 -14.42 3.87
CA ALA A 70 0.61 -14.14 5.29
C ALA A 70 2.02 -13.81 5.82
N GLY A 71 2.12 -12.96 6.84
CA GLY A 71 3.36 -12.62 7.51
C GLY A 71 3.86 -11.18 7.24
N LYS A 72 5.17 -10.99 7.36
CA LYS A 72 5.79 -9.67 7.32
C LYS A 72 6.14 -9.25 5.89
N HIS A 73 5.81 -8.00 5.56
CA HIS A 73 6.06 -7.40 4.27
C HIS A 73 6.76 -6.06 4.39
N HIS A 74 7.49 -5.71 3.34
CA HIS A 74 8.21 -4.45 3.20
C HIS A 74 7.92 -3.84 1.83
N ILE A 75 7.32 -2.66 1.81
CA ILE A 75 7.05 -1.89 0.59
C ILE A 75 7.83 -0.58 0.67
N TYR A 76 8.62 -0.27 -0.34
CA TYR A 76 9.43 0.96 -0.37
C TYR A 76 9.62 1.47 -1.79
N HIS A 77 10.01 2.73 -1.91
CA HIS A 77 10.47 3.30 -3.17
C HIS A 77 11.99 3.47 -3.16
N ILE A 78 12.68 3.17 -4.27
CA ILE A 78 14.15 3.30 -4.36
C ILE A 78 14.64 4.74 -4.32
N ASP A 79 13.77 5.68 -4.70
CA ASP A 79 13.99 7.13 -4.58
C ASP A 79 13.34 7.61 -3.28
N PRO A 80 14.13 8.14 -2.32
CA PRO A 80 13.64 8.58 -1.00
C PRO A 80 12.80 9.85 -1.05
N ASP A 81 12.68 10.53 -2.20
CA ASP A 81 11.83 11.72 -2.34
C ASP A 81 10.43 11.37 -2.90
N VAL A 82 10.18 10.09 -3.16
CA VAL A 82 8.91 9.60 -3.71
C VAL A 82 8.07 8.97 -2.62
N SER A 83 6.97 9.64 -2.30
CA SER A 83 5.97 9.17 -1.35
C SER A 83 4.82 8.44 -2.06
N PHE A 84 4.19 7.52 -1.34
CA PHE A 84 3.00 6.79 -1.82
C PHE A 84 2.10 6.42 -0.65
N SER A 85 0.88 5.98 -0.94
CA SER A 85 -0.07 5.51 0.08
C SER A 85 -0.33 4.02 -0.08
N VAL A 86 -0.47 3.30 1.03
CA VAL A 86 -0.80 1.87 1.02
C VAL A 86 -2.02 1.61 1.88
N ILE A 87 -2.94 0.78 1.35
CA ILE A 87 -4.03 0.18 2.11
C ILE A 87 -3.82 -1.34 2.08
N VAL A 88 -3.74 -1.96 3.25
CA VAL A 88 -3.65 -3.41 3.39
C VAL A 88 -5.01 -3.93 3.80
N TYR A 89 -5.46 -5.01 3.17
CA TYR A 89 -6.72 -5.64 3.49
C TYR A 89 -6.67 -7.14 3.22
N GLY A 90 -7.57 -7.88 3.85
CA GLY A 90 -7.67 -9.31 3.64
C GLY A 90 -8.95 -9.85 4.25
N PHE A 91 -9.26 -11.08 3.90
CA PHE A 91 -10.49 -11.73 4.31
C PHE A 91 -10.38 -13.24 4.24
N ASP A 92 -11.33 -13.88 4.90
CA ASP A 92 -11.67 -15.29 4.75
C ASP A 92 -13.21 -15.40 4.81
N THR A 93 -13.75 -16.60 4.90
CA THR A 93 -15.17 -16.92 4.92
C THR A 93 -15.99 -16.15 5.94
N ALA A 94 -15.46 -15.89 7.14
CA ALA A 94 -16.19 -15.25 8.24
C ALA A 94 -15.56 -13.93 8.74
N GLU A 95 -14.32 -13.64 8.36
CA GLU A 95 -13.53 -12.55 8.95
C GLU A 95 -12.89 -11.70 7.85
N SER A 96 -12.70 -10.41 8.15
CA SER A 96 -12.00 -9.49 7.25
C SER A 96 -11.30 -8.41 8.06
N TYR A 97 -10.27 -7.83 7.46
CA TYR A 97 -9.55 -6.69 8.00
C TYR A 97 -9.19 -5.72 6.89
N GLY A 98 -8.96 -4.47 7.27
CA GLY A 98 -8.39 -3.49 6.37
C GLY A 98 -7.98 -2.23 7.11
N PHE A 99 -6.78 -1.74 6.82
CA PHE A 99 -6.23 -0.55 7.43
C PHE A 99 -5.26 0.15 6.47
N PRO A 100 -5.17 1.48 6.51
CA PRO A 100 -4.11 2.20 5.82
C PRO A 100 -2.80 2.08 6.59
N LEU A 101 -1.69 2.03 5.84
CA LEU A 101 -0.37 2.25 6.41
C LEU A 101 -0.08 3.74 6.49
N GLY A 102 0.81 4.12 7.41
CA GLY A 102 1.21 5.51 7.60
C GLY A 102 0.28 6.34 8.46
N LEU A 103 -0.84 5.78 8.98
CA LEU A 103 -1.56 6.42 10.08
C LEU A 103 -0.63 6.53 11.29
N SER A 104 0.08 7.65 11.39
CA SER A 104 0.69 8.07 12.64
C SER A 104 -0.45 8.39 13.59
N THR A 105 -0.72 7.50 14.54
CA THR A 105 -1.34 7.92 15.79
C THR A 105 -0.26 8.72 16.53
N ASN A 106 -0.23 10.04 16.34
CA ASN A 106 0.47 10.96 17.24
C ASN A 106 -0.23 10.98 18.63
N ASP A 107 -0.52 9.81 19.17
CA ASP A 107 -0.88 9.59 20.56
C ASP A 107 0.36 9.00 21.23
N GLY A 108 1.23 9.89 21.69
CA GLY A 108 2.21 9.56 22.71
C GLY A 108 2.45 10.77 23.61
N PRO A 109 2.85 10.58 24.86
CA PRO A 109 2.86 9.36 25.69
C PRO A 109 1.66 9.25 26.66
#